data_AF-A0A355W8Q3-F1
#
_entry.id   AF-A0A355W8Q3-F1
#
_cell.length_a   1.000
_cell.length_b   1.000
_cell.length_c   1.000
_cell.angle_alpha   90.00
_cell.angle_beta   90.00
_cell.angle_gamma   90.00
#
_symmetry.space_group_name_H-M   'P 1'
#
loop_
_entity.id
_entity.type
_entity.pdbx_description
1 polymer ?
#
loop_
_entity_poly.entity_id
_entity_poly.type
_entity_poly.pdbx_seq_one_letter_code
_entity_poly.pdbx_strand_id
1 'polypeptide(L)' 'MASIDEQILKVTKEIVVKFIEMGRLSPSGFHEVFKEIYATVEQAVKNKEKTDNPQDKNQD' A
#
# COMPACT_ATOMS: atom_id res chain seq x y z
N MET A 1 19.37 2.29 4.81
CA MET A 1 18.19 2.15 3.93
C MET A 1 16.97 2.61 4.70
N ALA A 2 16.05 3.33 4.06
CA ALA A 2 14.75 3.66 4.68
C ALA A 2 14.03 2.37 5.07
N SER A 3 13.27 2.39 6.18
CA SER A 3 12.47 1.23 6.60
C SER A 3 11.45 0.86 5.51
N ILE A 4 11.07 -0.42 5.42
CA ILE A 4 9.98 -0.88 4.55
C ILE A 4 8.70 -0.06 4.83
N ASP A 5 8.40 0.21 6.10
CA ASP A 5 7.24 1.04 6.48
C ASP A 5 7.36 2.48 5.97
N GLU A 6 8.56 3.05 5.98
CA GLU A 6 8.81 4.38 5.44
C GLU A 6 8.64 4.40 3.91
N GLN A 7 9.06 3.34 3.23
CA GLN A 7 8.87 3.18 1.78
C GLN A 7 7.38 3.05 1.43
N ILE A 8 6.62 2.23 2.18
CA ILE A 8 5.17 2.09 2.01
C ILE A 8 4.49 3.44 2.17
N LEU A 9 4.86 4.21 3.20
CA LEU A 9 4.25 5.53 3.46
C LEU A 9 4.56 6.53 2.34
N LYS A 10 5.79 6.56 1.84
CA LYS A 10 6.20 7.43 0.73
C LYS A 10 5.43 7.11 -0.56
N VAL A 11 5.39 5.84 -0.94
CA VAL A 11 4.67 5.38 -2.14
C VAL A 11 3.18 5.69 -2.04
N THR A 12 2.57 5.39 -0.90
CA THR A 12 1.15 5.71 -0.64
C THR A 12 0.88 7.21 -0.83
N LYS A 13 1.71 8.06 -0.22
CA LYS A 13 1.59 9.52 -0.34
C LYS A 13 1.74 9.99 -1.78
N GLU A 14 2.66 9.42 -2.55
CA GLU A 14 2.87 9.79 -3.96
C GLU A 14 1.67 9.43 -4.83
N ILE A 15 1.13 8.21 -4.70
CA ILE A 15 -0.05 7.78 -5.47
C ILE A 15 -1.24 8.70 -5.20
N VAL A 16 -1.52 8.98 -3.91
CA VAL A 16 -2.65 9.83 -3.51
C VAL A 16 -2.48 11.25 -4.04
N VAL A 17 -1.29 11.85 -3.91
CA VAL A 17 -1.02 13.18 -4.45
C VAL A 17 -1.16 13.21 -5.97
N LYS A 18 -0.71 12.16 -6.68
CA LYS A 18 -0.88 12.06 -8.13
C LYS A 18 -2.35 12.00 -8.55
N PHE A 19 -3.21 11.28 -7.82
CA PHE A 19 -4.64 11.30 -8.11
C PHE A 19 -5.26 12.69 -7.89
N ILE A 20 -4.83 13.43 -6.87
CA ILE A 20 -5.30 14.80 -6.63
C ILE A 20 -4.81 15.75 -7.74
N GLU A 21 -3.54 15.70 -8.10
CA GLU A 21 -2.95 16.51 -9.18
C GLU A 21 -3.64 16.25 -10.53
N MET A 22 -4.05 15.00 -10.80
CA MET A 22 -4.78 14.63 -12.02
C MET A 22 -6.29 14.94 -11.96
N GLY A 23 -6.78 15.50 -10.85
CA GLY A 23 -8.21 15.75 -10.65
C GLY A 23 -9.06 14.48 -10.61
N ARG A 24 -8.45 13.34 -10.24
CA ARG A 24 -9.11 12.03 -10.07
C ARG A 24 -9.53 11.77 -8.62
N LEU A 25 -9.01 12.57 -7.69
CA LEU A 25 -9.37 12.55 -6.27
C LEU A 25 -9.50 13.99 -5.76
N SER A 26 -10.58 14.29 -5.03
CA SER A 26 -10.69 15.55 -4.29
C SER A 26 -9.83 15.49 -3.01
N PRO A 27 -9.18 16.60 -2.59
CA PRO A 27 -8.50 16.66 -1.29
C PRO A 27 -9.38 16.24 -0.11
N SER A 28 -10.71 16.43 -0.18
CA SER A 28 -11.64 16.02 0.87
C SER A 28 -11.72 14.50 1.07
N GLY A 29 -11.43 13.71 0.02
CA GLY A 29 -11.42 12.25 0.06
C GLY A 29 -10.08 11.65 0.49
N PHE A 30 -9.08 12.48 0.81
CA PHE A 30 -7.72 12.03 1.14
C PHE A 30 -7.70 10.97 2.25
N HIS A 31 -8.44 11.20 3.34
CA HIS A 31 -8.36 10.34 4.53
C HIS A 31 -8.75 8.88 4.26
N GLU A 32 -9.81 8.68 3.48
CA GLU A 32 -10.33 7.36 3.14
C GLU A 32 -9.42 6.69 2.12
N VAL A 33 -9.15 7.37 1.00
CA VAL A 33 -8.38 6.81 -0.12
C VAL A 33 -6.91 6.54 0.25
N PHE A 34 -6.32 7.35 1.15
CA PHE A 34 -4.98 7.08 1.64
C PHE A 34 -4.88 5.74 2.38
N LYS A 35 -5.89 5.39 3.19
CA LYS A 35 -5.91 4.11 3.93
C LYS A 35 -6.06 2.92 2.99
N GLU A 36 -6.90 3.03 1.97
CA GLU A 36 -7.08 1.97 0.97
C GLU A 36 -5.81 1.71 0.16
N ILE A 37 -5.16 2.77 -0.31
CA ILE A 37 -3.89 2.67 -1.04
C ILE A 37 -2.79 2.15 -0.12
N TYR A 38 -2.72 2.63 1.13
CA TYR A 38 -1.75 2.14 2.11
C TYR A 38 -1.88 0.63 2.29
N ALA A 39 -3.10 0.13 2.54
CA ALA A 39 -3.35 -1.29 2.73
C ALA A 39 -2.97 -2.10 1.48
N THR A 40 -3.27 -1.58 0.28
CA THR A 40 -2.91 -2.22 -0.99
C THR A 40 -1.40 -2.34 -1.16
N VAL A 41 -0.66 -1.25 -0.91
CA VAL A 41 0.81 -1.23 -1.02
C VAL A 41 1.45 -2.10 0.06
N GLU A 42 0.97 -1.99 1.30
CA GLU A 42 1.44 -2.82 2.41
C GLU A 42 1.27 -4.30 2.12
N GLN A 43 0.09 -4.72 1.65
CA GLN A 43 -0.16 -6.11 1.27
C GLN A 43 0.75 -6.55 0.14
N ALA A 44 0.95 -5.74 -0.90
CA ALA A 44 1.83 -6.10 -2.02
C ALA A 44 3.29 -6.31 -1.58
N VAL A 45 3.76 -5.58 -0.57
CA VAL A 45 5.13 -5.67 -0.07
C VAL A 45 5.27 -6.76 0.99
N LYS A 46 4.38 -6.81 1.98
CA LYS A 46 4.47 -7.72 3.13
C LYS A 46 3.88 -9.11 2.84
N ASN A 47 2.91 -9.27 1.94
CA ASN A 47 2.45 -10.61 1.52
C ASN A 47 3.43 -11.30 0.57
N LYS A 48 4.31 -10.55 -0.11
CA LYS A 48 5.44 -11.16 -0.84
C LYS A 48 6.35 -11.96 0.07
N GLU A 49 6.48 -11.59 1.35
CA GLU A 49 7.27 -12.34 2.33
C GLU A 49 6.60 -13.65 2.77
N LYS A 50 5.27 -13.78 2.62
CA LYS A 50 4.53 -14.99 3.03
C LYS A 50 4.54 -16.08 1.96
N THR A 51 4.64 -15.73 0.68
CA THR A 51 4.54 -16.69 -0.43
C THR A 51 5.88 -17.35 -0.81
N ASP A 52 6.99 -16.93 -0.19
CA ASP A 52 8.32 -17.57 -0.39
C ASP A 52 8.68 -18.57 0.74
N ASN A 53 7.76 -18.82 1.67
CA ASN A 53 7.87 -19.90 2.65
C ASN A 53 7.00 -21.10 2.18
N PRO A 54 7.59 -22.26 1.80
CA PRO A 54 6.86 -23.44 1.33
C PRO A 54 5.95 -24.14 2.36
N GLN A 55 5.56 -23.51 3.48
CA GLN A 55 4.89 -24.19 4.60
C GLN A 55 3.39 -23.95 4.74
N ASP A 56 2.73 -23.18 3.87
CA ASP A 56 1.26 -23.06 3.88
C ASP A 56 0.64 -23.78 2.67
N LYS A 57 0.78 -25.11 2.68
CA LYS A 57 -0.10 -26.04 1.97
C LYS A 57 -0.56 -27.07 2.99
N ASN A 58 -1.52 -26.70 3.81
CA ASN A 58 -2.49 -27.60 4.45
C ASN A 58 -3.31 -26.80 5.46
N GLN A 59 -4.55 -26.45 5.10
CA GLN A 59 -5.70 -26.67 5.99
C GLN A 59 -7.01 -26.62 5.18
N ASP A 60 -7.70 -27.77 5.24
CA ASP A 60 -9.02 -28.23 4.78
C ASP A 60 -9.83 -27.47 3.70
#